data_AF-A0A2H3TFM7-F1
#
_entry.id   AF-A0A2H3TFM7-F1
#
_cell.length_a   1.000
_cell.length_b   1.000
_cell.length_c   1.000
_cell.angle_alpha   90.00
_cell.angle_beta   90.00
_cell.angle_gamma   90.00
#
_symmetry.space_group_name_H-M   'P 1'
#
loop_
_entity.id
_entity.type
_entity.pdbx_description
1 polymer ?
#
loop_
_entity_poly.entity_id
_entity_poly.type
_entity_poly.pdbx_seq_one_letter_code
_entity_poly.pdbx_strand_id
1 'polypeptide(L)'
;MPCTRCFRAGKKCLISADSARCKKKLENNEDEATLAASRLSRIRKIHNHIKEKHSKATRRGLQEVDQQDAILSGLDAHKDILLRDLQVDHVPNDIDWSALGLGDNFLNASFLFKFSESSLGVARH
;
A
#
# COMPACT_ATOMS: atom_id res chain seq x y z
N MET A 1 -1.62 -11.09 -53.25
CA MET A 1 -1.61 -9.94 -52.32
C MET A 1 -0.38 -9.08 -52.58
N PRO A 2 -0.48 -7.74 -52.64
CA PRO A 2 0.68 -6.85 -52.74
C PRO A 2 1.55 -6.93 -51.47
N CYS A 3 2.87 -6.79 -51.60
CA CYS A 3 3.73 -6.79 -50.41
C CYS A 3 3.44 -5.57 -49.52
N THR A 4 3.67 -5.71 -48.20
CA THR A 4 3.36 -4.67 -47.19
C THR A 4 3.98 -3.31 -47.50
N ARG A 5 5.13 -3.26 -48.19
CA ARG A 5 5.78 -2.01 -48.62
C ARG A 5 5.03 -1.32 -49.76
N CYS A 6 4.57 -2.07 -50.77
CA CYS A 6 3.76 -1.55 -51.86
C CYS A 6 2.38 -1.09 -51.35
N PHE A 7 1.80 -1.85 -50.41
CA PHE A 7 0.55 -1.52 -49.73
C PHE A 7 0.68 -0.20 -48.93
N ARG A 8 1.70 -0.08 -48.07
CA ARG A 8 1.96 1.16 -47.30
C ARG A 8 2.29 2.36 -48.20
N ALA A 9 2.87 2.13 -49.38
CA ALA A 9 3.22 3.19 -50.33
C ALA A 9 2.10 3.55 -51.31
N GLY A 10 0.95 2.86 -51.29
CA GLY A 10 -0.16 3.09 -52.22
C GLY A 10 0.17 2.82 -53.70
N LYS A 11 1.22 2.03 -54.00
CA LYS A 11 1.70 1.78 -55.36
C LYS A 11 1.39 0.37 -55.84
N LYS A 12 1.12 0.22 -57.15
CA LYS A 12 1.03 -1.11 -57.79
C LYS A 12 2.37 -1.83 -57.60
N CYS A 13 2.30 -3.06 -57.08
CA CYS A 13 3.48 -3.84 -56.81
C CYS A 13 3.95 -4.56 -58.08
N LEU A 14 5.16 -4.25 -58.53
CA LEU A 14 5.79 -4.91 -59.69
C LEU A 14 6.49 -6.22 -59.32
N ILE A 15 6.53 -6.55 -58.02
CA ILE A 15 7.11 -7.78 -57.51
C ILE A 15 6.02 -8.84 -57.51
N SER A 16 6.24 -9.97 -58.21
CA SER A 16 5.29 -11.09 -58.17
C SER A 16 5.21 -11.65 -56.75
N ALA A 17 4.01 -12.09 -56.35
CA ALA A 17 3.76 -12.69 -55.05
C ALA A 17 4.66 -13.91 -54.79
N ASP A 18 5.09 -14.59 -55.86
CA ASP A 18 5.93 -15.79 -55.81
C ASP A 18 7.44 -15.53 -55.85
N SER A 19 7.87 -14.26 -55.93
CA SER A 19 9.30 -13.96 -55.93
C SER A 19 9.95 -14.42 -54.61
N ALA A 20 11.10 -15.10 -54.72
CA ALA A 20 11.88 -15.55 -53.57
C ALA A 20 12.23 -14.41 -52.59
N ARG A 21 12.39 -13.19 -53.11
CA ARG A 21 12.63 -11.97 -52.32
C ARG A 21 11.43 -11.58 -51.45
N CYS A 22 10.20 -11.77 -51.93
CA CYS A 22 9.00 -11.47 -51.15
C CYS A 22 8.75 -12.53 -50.07
N LYS A 23 8.97 -13.81 -50.38
CA LYS A 23 8.87 -14.93 -49.42
C LYS A 23 9.84 -14.79 -48.25
N LYS A 24 11.13 -14.62 -48.53
CA LYS A 24 12.16 -14.43 -47.49
C LYS A 24 11.89 -13.24 -46.57
N LYS A 25 11.29 -12.17 -47.10
CA LYS A 25 10.96 -10.99 -46.30
C LYS A 25 9.70 -11.18 -45.44
N LEU A 26 8.76 -12.00 -45.89
CA LEU A 26 7.60 -12.41 -45.09
C LEU A 26 8.05 -13.27 -43.91
N GLU A 27 8.87 -14.29 -44.17
CA GLU A 27 9.47 -15.15 -43.12
C GLU A 27 10.22 -14.32 -42.07
N ASN A 28 11.10 -13.41 -42.49
CA ASN A 28 11.80 -12.53 -41.55
C ASN A 28 10.85 -11.66 -40.70
N ASN A 29 9.74 -11.16 -41.27
CA ASN A 29 8.77 -10.36 -40.51
C ASN A 29 7.98 -11.24 -39.52
N GLU A 30 7.70 -12.49 -39.88
CA GLU A 30 7.05 -13.46 -38.99
C GLU A 30 7.97 -13.84 -37.82
N ASP A 31 9.27 -14.06 -38.08
CA ASP A 31 10.28 -14.28 -37.05
C ASP A 31 10.43 -13.08 -36.10
N GLU A 32 10.45 -11.86 -36.64
CA GLU A 32 10.47 -10.65 -35.82
C GLU A 32 9.19 -10.49 -34.99
N ALA A 33 8.01 -10.79 -35.57
CA ALA A 33 6.74 -10.71 -34.88
C ALA A 33 6.61 -11.74 -33.75
N THR A 34 7.07 -12.97 -33.97
CA THR A 34 7.08 -14.03 -32.94
C THR A 34 8.05 -13.71 -31.81
N LEU A 35 9.22 -13.14 -32.12
CA LEU A 35 10.17 -12.66 -31.11
C LEU A 35 9.57 -11.50 -30.29
N ALA A 36 8.92 -10.53 -30.95
CA ALA A 36 8.26 -9.42 -30.29
C ALA A 36 7.11 -9.90 -29.37
N ALA A 37 6.28 -10.83 -29.85
CA ALA A 37 5.20 -11.42 -29.06
C ALA A 37 5.74 -12.18 -27.83
N SER A 38 6.85 -12.91 -27.99
CA SER A 38 7.51 -13.63 -26.89
C SER A 38 8.05 -12.68 -25.83
N ARG A 39 8.69 -11.57 -26.25
CA ARG A 39 9.16 -10.52 -25.35
C ARG A 39 7.98 -9.87 -24.60
N LEU A 40 6.90 -9.55 -25.30
CA LEU A 40 5.70 -8.96 -24.70
C LEU A 40 5.04 -9.91 -23.70
N SER A 41 4.96 -11.20 -24.01
CA SER A 41 4.46 -12.22 -23.09
C SER A 41 5.29 -12.27 -21.80
N ARG A 42 6.62 -12.22 -21.92
CA ARG A 42 7.53 -12.19 -20.76
C ARG A 42 7.34 -10.92 -19.93
N ILE A 43 7.23 -9.75 -20.57
CA ILE A 43 6.95 -8.48 -19.87
C ILE A 43 5.64 -8.56 -19.10
N ARG A 44 4.57 -9.07 -19.71
CA ARG A 44 3.27 -9.23 -19.05
C ARG A 44 3.35 -10.17 -17.84
N LYS A 45 4.07 -11.30 -17.96
CA LYS A 45 4.30 -12.22 -16.84
C LYS A 45 5.02 -11.54 -15.68
N ILE A 46 6.10 -10.81 -15.96
CA ILE A 46 6.85 -10.06 -14.95
C ILE A 46 5.96 -9.01 -14.28
N HIS A 47 5.22 -8.23 -15.07
CA HIS A 47 4.31 -7.21 -14.56
C HIS A 47 3.24 -7.80 -13.63
N ASN A 48 2.62 -8.91 -14.02
CA ASN A 48 1.61 -9.58 -13.18
C ASN A 48 2.21 -10.09 -11.88
N HIS A 49 3.41 -10.67 -11.93
CA HIS A 49 4.11 -11.15 -10.73
C HIS A 49 4.46 -10.02 -9.76
N ILE A 50 4.89 -8.87 -10.28
CA ILE A 50 5.16 -7.67 -9.46
C ILE A 50 3.86 -7.18 -8.81
N LYS A 51 2.77 -7.11 -9.57
CA LYS A 51 1.46 -6.69 -9.05
C LYS A 51 0.95 -7.61 -7.94
N GLU A 52 1.10 -8.92 -8.09
CA GLU A 52 0.72 -9.90 -7.07
C GLU A 52 1.59 -9.80 -5.81
N LYS A 53 2.91 -9.63 -5.97
CA LYS A 53 3.81 -9.41 -4.84
C LYS A 53 3.45 -8.13 -4.07
N HIS A 54 3.16 -7.05 -4.79
CA HIS A 54 2.75 -5.79 -4.18
C HIS A 54 1.45 -5.95 -3.40
N SER A 55 0.41 -6.55 -3.98
CA SER A 55 -0.87 -6.75 -3.28
C SER A 55 -0.72 -7.62 -2.03
N LYS A 56 0.11 -8.66 -2.09
CA LYS A 56 0.42 -9.51 -0.93
C LYS A 56 1.17 -8.76 0.16
N ALA A 57 2.13 -7.91 -0.20
CA ALA A 57 2.87 -7.08 0.76
C ALA A 57 1.95 -6.06 1.43
N THR A 58 1.12 -5.35 0.66
CA THR A 58 0.14 -4.39 1.20
C THR A 58 -0.83 -5.08 2.16
N ARG A 59 -1.37 -6.25 1.79
CA ARG A 59 -2.29 -6.99 2.67
C ARG A 59 -1.62 -7.39 3.99
N ARG A 60 -0.37 -7.86 3.95
CA ARG A 60 0.38 -8.22 5.17
C ARG A 60 0.63 -6.99 6.05
N GLY A 61 1.06 -5.88 5.45
CA GLY A 61 1.25 -4.63 6.19
C GLY A 61 -0.02 -4.14 6.87
N LEU A 62 -1.17 -4.19 6.18
CA LEU A 62 -2.45 -3.85 6.80
C LEU A 62 -2.81 -4.77 7.97
N GLN A 63 -2.61 -6.09 7.83
CA GLN A 63 -2.85 -7.04 8.92
C GLN A 63 -1.95 -6.80 10.14
N GLU A 64 -0.69 -6.42 9.91
CA GLU A 64 0.24 -6.06 10.99
C GLU A 64 -0.20 -4.79 11.72
N VAL A 65 -0.70 -3.79 10.99
CA VAL A 65 -1.28 -2.57 11.55
C VAL A 65 -2.54 -2.88 12.36
N ASP A 66 -3.48 -3.65 11.80
CA ASP A 66 -4.69 -4.06 12.53
C ASP A 66 -4.36 -4.81 13.83
N GLN A 67 -3.32 -5.65 13.82
CA GLN A 67 -2.86 -6.35 15.01
C GLN A 67 -2.27 -5.39 16.06
N GLN A 68 -1.52 -4.38 15.63
CA GLN A 68 -1.00 -3.34 16.53
C GLN A 68 -2.14 -2.51 17.13
N ASP A 69 -3.14 -2.13 16.34
CA ASP A 69 -4.32 -1.39 16.81
C ASP A 69 -5.12 -2.20 17.84
N ALA A 70 -5.24 -3.52 17.66
CA ALA A 70 -5.87 -4.40 18.63
C ALA A 70 -5.08 -4.44 19.96
N ILE A 71 -3.74 -4.46 19.90
CA ILE A 71 -2.89 -4.39 21.10
C ILE A 71 -3.07 -3.05 21.80
N LEU A 72 -3.02 -1.93 21.06
CA LEU A 72 -3.23 -0.60 21.62
C LEU A 72 -4.61 -0.47 22.29
N SER A 73 -5.65 -0.95 21.63
CA SER A 73 -7.01 -0.97 22.20
C SER A 73 -7.09 -1.80 23.48
N GLY A 74 -6.38 -2.93 23.54
CA GLY A 74 -6.29 -3.75 24.75
C GLY A 74 -5.54 -3.06 25.88
N LEU A 75 -4.46 -2.33 25.57
CA LEU A 75 -3.73 -1.53 26.54
C LEU A 75 -4.58 -0.38 27.09
N ASP A 76 -5.32 0.32 26.23
CA ASP A 76 -6.24 1.38 26.64
C ASP A 76 -7.36 0.83 27.54
N ALA A 77 -7.94 -0.32 27.18
CA ALA A 77 -8.94 -0.98 28.03
C ALA A 77 -8.37 -1.37 29.40
N HIS A 78 -7.13 -1.87 29.44
CA HIS A 78 -6.48 -2.22 30.71
C HIS A 78 -6.20 -0.98 31.55
N LYS A 79 -5.72 0.10 30.93
CA LYS A 79 -5.55 1.41 31.56
C LYS A 79 -6.86 1.89 32.18
N ASP A 80 -7.97 1.82 31.45
CA ASP A 80 -9.28 2.24 31.96
C ASP A 80 -9.74 1.41 33.17
N ILE A 81 -9.43 0.11 33.20
CA ILE A 81 -9.70 -0.75 34.36
C ILE A 81 -8.87 -0.28 35.56
N LEU A 82 -7.56 -0.07 35.40
CA LEU A 82 -6.71 0.42 36.49
C LEU A 82 -7.16 1.77 37.01
N LEU A 83 -7.60 2.67 36.13
CA LEU A 83 -8.13 3.97 36.53
C LEU A 83 -9.41 3.83 37.36
N ARG A 84 -10.30 2.89 37.02
CA ARG A 84 -11.49 2.61 37.84
C ARG A 84 -11.12 2.01 39.19
N ASP A 85 -10.20 1.06 39.23
CA ASP A 85 -9.77 0.42 40.48
C ASP A 85 -9.18 1.47 41.46
N LEU A 86 -8.33 2.37 40.97
CA LEU A 86 -7.76 3.45 41.77
C LEU A 86 -8.83 4.43 42.30
N GLN A 87 -9.86 4.73 41.51
CA GLN A 87 -10.97 5.57 41.95
C GLN A 87 -11.81 4.90 43.05
N VAL A 88 -12.02 3.58 42.95
CA VAL A 88 -12.71 2.78 43.97
C VAL A 88 -11.91 2.79 45.28
N ASP A 89 -10.60 2.71 45.20
CA ASP A 89 -9.69 2.79 46.36
C ASP A 89 -9.55 4.21 46.93
N HIS A 90 -10.34 5.18 46.44
CA HIS A 90 -10.34 6.58 46.85
C HIS A 90 -8.97 7.27 46.75
N VAL A 91 -8.11 6.79 45.85
CA VAL A 91 -6.82 7.40 45.57
C VAL A 91 -7.07 8.75 44.86
N PRO A 92 -6.69 9.89 45.46
CA PRO A 92 -6.91 11.21 44.85
C PRO A 92 -6.15 11.36 43.53
N ASN A 93 -6.80 11.93 42.51
CA ASN A 93 -6.20 12.14 41.18
C ASN A 93 -5.10 13.22 41.16
N ASP A 94 -4.96 13.99 42.24
CA ASP A 94 -4.05 15.12 42.41
C ASP A 94 -2.82 14.77 43.27
N ILE A 95 -2.55 13.48 43.51
CA ILE A 95 -1.34 13.06 44.21
C ILE A 95 -0.10 13.49 43.41
N ASP A 96 0.74 14.33 44.05
CA ASP A 96 2.09 14.60 43.57
C ASP A 96 2.99 13.40 43.89
N TRP A 97 3.05 12.47 42.95
CA TRP A 97 3.89 11.27 43.02
C TRP A 97 5.38 11.60 43.20
N SER A 98 5.83 12.78 42.73
CA SER A 98 7.22 13.24 42.91
C SER A 98 7.51 13.51 44.39
N ALA A 99 6.56 14.07 45.14
CA ALA A 99 6.69 14.34 46.57
C ALA A 99 6.77 13.04 47.41
N LEU A 100 6.29 11.92 46.88
CA LEU A 100 6.36 10.61 47.52
C LEU A 100 7.67 9.84 47.23
N GLY A 101 8.62 10.47 46.54
CA GLY A 101 9.90 9.83 46.15
C GLY A 101 9.75 8.78 45.03
N LEU A 102 8.56 8.67 44.45
CA LEU A 102 8.23 7.84 43.29
C LEU A 102 8.43 8.71 42.04
N GLY A 103 9.69 9.00 41.72
CA GLY A 103 10.09 9.96 40.68
C GLY A 103 9.76 9.57 39.23
N ASP A 104 10.48 10.21 38.31
CA ASP A 104 10.27 10.37 36.85
C ASP A 104 9.79 9.14 36.06
N ASN A 105 10.05 7.93 36.56
CA ASN A 105 9.58 6.67 35.99
C ASN A 105 8.05 6.51 36.06
N PHE A 106 7.39 7.12 37.06
CA PHE A 106 5.92 7.17 37.18
C PHE A 106 5.30 8.35 36.42
N LEU A 107 6.06 9.41 36.11
CA LEU A 107 5.54 10.57 35.37
C LEU A 107 5.15 10.24 33.92
N ASN A 108 5.76 9.22 33.32
CA ASN A 108 5.31 8.73 32.01
C ASN A 108 3.94 8.01 32.08
N ALA A 109 3.54 7.54 33.27
CA ALA A 109 2.18 7.08 33.56
C ALA A 109 1.23 8.22 33.98
N SER A 110 1.73 9.45 34.21
CA SER A 110 0.92 10.59 34.64
C SER A 110 0.28 11.38 33.48
N PHE A 111 0.69 11.18 32.23
CA PHE A 111 0.06 11.81 31.05
C PHE A 111 -1.32 11.22 30.68
N LEU A 112 -1.94 10.43 31.56
CA LEU A 112 -3.22 9.77 31.30
C LEU A 112 -4.46 10.66 31.45
N PHE A 113 -4.30 11.89 31.94
CA PHE A 113 -5.39 12.85 32.16
C PHE A 113 -5.20 14.15 31.37
N LYS A 114 -5.14 14.09 30.03
CA LYS A 114 -5.54 15.26 29.23
C LYS A 114 -7.06 15.28 29.15
N PHE A 115 -7.68 16.06 30.03
CA PHE A 115 -9.11 16.35 30.01
C PHE A 115 -9.51 16.85 28.62
N SER A 116 -10.52 16.22 28.03
CA SER A 116 -11.20 16.73 26.85
C SER A 116 -12.02 17.97 27.26
N GLU A 117 -11.47 19.16 27.09
CA GLU A 117 -12.30 20.36 26.95
C GLU A 117 -12.62 20.55 25.47
N SER A 118 -13.49 19.68 24.97
CA SER A 118 -14.31 20.01 23.81
C SER A 118 -15.44 20.93 24.26
N SER A 119 -15.40 22.14 23.74
CA SER A 119 -16.57 22.95 23.36
C SER A 119 -17.48 23.45 24.50
N LEU A 120 -17.19 24.66 24.97
CA LEU A 120 -18.24 25.64 25.27
C LEU A 120 -17.89 26.95 24.55
N GLY A 121 -18.25 27.01 23.28
CA GLY A 121 -18.36 28.25 22.55
C GLY A 121 -19.67 28.98 22.90
N VAL A 122 -19.62 30.31 22.78
CA VAL A 122 -20.73 31.26 22.59
C VAL A 122 -21.49 31.62 23.89
N ALA A 123 -21.76 32.88 24.27
CA ALA A 123 -21.38 34.21 23.80
C ALA A 123 -21.72 35.26 24.89
N ARG A 124 -21.15 36.45 24.70
CA ARG A 124 -21.49 37.77 25.27
C ARG A 124 -22.91 37.92 25.82
N HIS A 125 -23.01 38.59 26.96
CA HIS A 125 -23.74 39.86 27.08
C HIS A 125 -23.07 40.78 28.11
#